data_AF-A0A9E2AZA0-F1
#
_entry.id   AF-A0A9E2AZA0-F1
#
_cell.length_a   1.000
_cell.length_b   1.000
_cell.length_c   1.000
_cell.angle_alpha   90.00
_cell.angle_beta   90.00
_cell.angle_gamma   90.00
#
_symmetry.space_group_name_H-M   'P 1'
#
loop_
_entity.id
_entity.type
_entity.pdbx_description
1 polymer ?
#
loop_
_entity_poly.entity_id
_entity_poly.type
_entity_poly.pdbx_seq_one_letter_code
_entity_poly.pdbx_strand_id
1 'polypeptide(L)'
;MSFLDSVLKVFVGDKSKQDVSAIQPIVDQVKTFETALEGLSHDELRAKTTEFKAKIKEARLPIQEQIDTLSEKAENTDDIDEREDIYQEIDRLNDDIYAATEDVLTEILPEAFAVVKETAKRYVNNTEIEVKANAFDREISGSKDYVKLNDETAVWSNSWDAAGKPITWDMVHYDVQLIGGIAMHQGKIAEMQTGEGKTLVATLPMYLNALAGKGVHLVTVNDYLAKRDSAWMAPIFEFHGLSV
;
A
#
# COMPACT_ATOMS: atom_id res chain seq x y z
N MET A 1 24.65 21.92 21.66
CA MET A 1 23.20 22.21 21.69
C MET A 1 22.97 23.31 22.70
N SER A 2 22.28 24.37 22.31
CA SER A 2 22.16 25.61 23.10
C SER A 2 21.23 25.41 24.29
N PHE A 3 21.47 26.11 25.39
CA PHE A 3 20.58 26.14 26.57
C PHE A 3 19.12 26.47 26.19
N LEU A 4 18.93 27.27 25.13
CA LEU A 4 17.64 27.59 24.54
C LEU A 4 16.92 26.36 23.96
N ASP A 5 17.62 25.43 23.30
CA ASP A 5 17.04 24.21 22.74
C ASP A 5 16.52 23.27 23.84
N SER A 6 17.27 23.18 24.95
CA SER A 6 16.88 22.37 26.12
C SER A 6 15.65 22.96 26.83
N VAL A 7 15.55 24.29 26.93
CA VAL A 7 14.39 24.96 27.52
C VAL A 7 13.16 24.81 26.61
N LEU A 8 13.29 25.04 25.30
CA LEU A 8 12.20 24.83 24.33
C LEU A 8 11.69 23.38 24.31
N LYS A 9 12.57 22.37 24.36
CA LYS A 9 12.18 20.96 24.45
C LYS A 9 11.44 20.61 25.74
N VAL A 10 11.74 21.29 26.85
CA VAL A 10 11.04 21.09 28.13
C VAL A 10 9.65 21.74 28.13
N PHE A 11 9.47 22.87 27.44
CA PHE A 11 8.19 23.59 27.38
C PHE A 11 7.25 23.11 26.26
N VAL A 12 7.77 22.66 25.11
CA VAL A 12 6.98 22.21 23.93
C VAL A 12 6.93 20.69 23.82
N GLY A 13 7.82 19.98 24.53
CA GLY A 13 8.06 18.55 24.32
C GLY A 13 8.87 18.28 23.06
N ASP A 14 9.28 17.03 22.89
CA ASP A 14 9.96 16.57 21.67
C ASP A 14 8.89 16.10 20.67
N LYS A 15 8.63 16.93 19.64
CA LYS A 15 7.59 16.66 18.63
C LYS A 15 7.78 15.29 17.96
N SER A 16 9.03 14.90 17.69
CA SER A 16 9.34 13.59 17.12
C SER A 16 8.92 12.46 18.07
N LYS A 17 9.22 12.58 19.37
CA LYS A 17 8.77 11.59 20.36
C LYS A 17 7.25 11.56 20.49
N GLN A 18 6.57 12.71 20.42
CA GLN A 18 5.11 12.78 20.44
C GLN A 18 4.49 12.10 19.21
N ASP A 19 5.02 12.36 18.01
CA ASP A 19 4.56 11.71 16.77
C ASP A 19 4.76 10.20 16.80
N VAL A 20 5.95 9.74 17.22
CA VAL A 20 6.23 8.31 17.36
C VAL A 20 5.30 7.68 18.39
N SER A 21 5.05 8.36 19.51
CA SER A 21 4.13 7.88 20.55
C SER A 21 2.68 7.82 20.08
N ALA A 22 2.26 8.71 19.16
CA ALA A 22 0.94 8.66 18.53
C ALA A 22 0.81 7.53 17.49
N ILE A 23 1.92 7.12 16.86
CA ILE A 23 1.97 6.02 15.90
C ILE A 23 2.08 4.65 16.59
N GLN A 24 2.72 4.58 17.77
CA GLN A 24 2.97 3.33 18.47
C GLN A 24 1.72 2.44 18.67
N PRO A 25 0.53 2.97 19.06
CA PRO A 25 -0.68 2.17 19.16
C PRO A 25 -1.08 1.48 17.85
N ILE A 26 -0.82 2.12 16.71
CA ILE A 26 -1.10 1.57 15.38
C ILE A 26 -0.12 0.43 15.08
N VAL A 27 1.17 0.59 15.42
CA VAL A 27 2.18 -0.49 15.31
C VAL A 27 1.78 -1.69 16.17
N ASP A 28 1.31 -1.44 17.39
CA ASP A 28 0.85 -2.49 18.28
C ASP A 28 -0.38 -3.22 17.68
N GLN A 29 -1.30 -2.48 17.05
CA GLN A 29 -2.41 -3.08 16.30
C GLN A 29 -1.94 -3.95 15.14
N VAL A 30 -0.96 -3.52 14.32
CA VAL A 30 -0.37 -4.33 13.24
C VAL A 30 0.07 -5.70 13.79
N LYS A 31 0.73 -5.70 14.95
CA LYS A 31 1.27 -6.92 15.58
C LYS A 31 0.16 -7.88 16.06
N THR A 32 -1.03 -7.38 16.37
CA THR A 32 -2.15 -8.24 16.77
C THR A 32 -2.63 -9.16 15.63
N PHE A 33 -2.35 -8.82 14.37
CA PHE A 33 -2.73 -9.63 13.22
C PHE A 33 -1.71 -10.72 12.87
N GLU A 34 -0.46 -10.65 13.38
CA GLU A 34 0.63 -11.55 12.96
C GLU A 34 0.27 -13.03 13.12
N THR A 35 -0.16 -13.45 14.31
CA THR A 35 -0.52 -14.85 14.58
C THR A 35 -1.67 -15.35 13.67
N ALA A 36 -2.66 -14.49 13.40
CA ALA A 36 -3.79 -14.86 12.55
C ALA A 36 -3.36 -15.02 11.09
N LEU A 37 -2.51 -14.13 10.59
CA LEU A 37 -2.00 -14.16 9.21
C LEU A 37 -0.99 -15.28 8.97
N GLU A 38 -0.16 -15.62 9.97
CA GLU A 38 0.73 -16.79 9.92
C GLU A 38 -0.05 -18.09 9.67
N GLY A 39 -1.28 -18.18 10.21
CA GLY A 39 -2.15 -19.33 10.04
C GLY A 39 -2.83 -19.46 8.67
N LEU A 40 -2.77 -18.41 7.83
CA LEU A 40 -3.41 -18.43 6.50
C LEU A 40 -2.58 -19.22 5.48
N SER A 41 -3.23 -19.84 4.51
CA SER A 41 -2.59 -20.30 3.28
C SER A 41 -2.04 -19.13 2.45
N HIS A 42 -1.26 -19.44 1.42
CA HIS A 42 -0.77 -18.43 0.46
C HIS A 42 -1.91 -17.79 -0.33
N ASP A 43 -2.92 -18.57 -0.70
CA ASP A 43 -4.13 -18.09 -1.38
C ASP A 43 -4.99 -17.19 -0.48
N GLU A 44 -5.17 -17.55 0.79
CA GLU A 44 -5.92 -16.73 1.74
C GLU A 44 -5.21 -15.41 2.05
N LEU A 45 -3.87 -15.42 2.15
CA LEU A 45 -3.12 -14.19 2.38
C LEU A 45 -3.30 -13.19 1.23
N ARG A 46 -3.20 -13.63 -0.04
CA ARG A 46 -3.40 -12.72 -1.18
C ARG A 46 -4.88 -12.36 -1.38
N ALA A 47 -5.82 -13.19 -0.94
CA ALA A 47 -7.25 -12.87 -0.95
C ALA A 47 -7.59 -11.65 -0.08
N LYS A 48 -6.79 -11.35 0.95
CA LYS A 48 -6.92 -10.11 1.75
C LYS A 48 -6.95 -8.84 0.90
N THR A 49 -6.17 -8.79 -0.17
CA THR A 49 -6.19 -7.65 -1.09
C THR A 49 -7.56 -7.44 -1.74
N THR A 50 -8.27 -8.54 -2.04
CA THR A 50 -9.62 -8.47 -2.61
C THR A 50 -10.63 -8.03 -1.55
N GLU A 51 -10.51 -8.53 -0.32
CA GLU A 51 -11.33 -8.10 0.82
C GLU A 51 -11.18 -6.59 1.07
N PHE A 52 -9.96 -6.07 1.09
CA PHE A 52 -9.70 -4.64 1.30
C PHE A 52 -10.27 -3.77 0.17
N LYS A 53 -10.07 -4.16 -1.09
CA LYS A 53 -10.67 -3.46 -2.25
C LYS A 53 -12.20 -3.46 -2.18
N ALA A 54 -12.81 -4.56 -1.71
CA ALA A 54 -14.26 -4.64 -1.53
C ALA A 54 -14.76 -3.66 -0.46
N LYS A 55 -14.09 -3.57 0.70
CA LYS A 55 -14.43 -2.58 1.75
C LYS A 55 -14.39 -1.14 1.22
N ILE A 56 -13.34 -0.78 0.49
CA ILE A 56 -13.20 0.56 -0.11
C ILE A 56 -14.34 0.81 -1.11
N LYS A 57 -14.64 -0.17 -1.97
CA LYS A 57 -15.71 -0.06 -2.96
C LYS A 57 -17.08 0.12 -2.29
N GLU A 58 -17.36 -0.64 -1.24
CA GLU A 58 -18.60 -0.58 -0.48
C GLU A 58 -18.80 0.79 0.17
N ALA A 59 -17.77 1.32 0.84
CA ALA A 59 -17.85 2.64 1.46
C ALA A 59 -18.09 3.78 0.46
N ARG A 60 -17.54 3.66 -0.76
CA ARG A 60 -17.70 4.67 -1.82
C ARG A 60 -19.02 4.57 -2.57
N LEU A 61 -19.69 3.41 -2.55
CA LEU A 61 -20.82 3.11 -3.42
C LEU A 61 -21.97 4.15 -3.33
N PRO A 62 -22.43 4.57 -2.12
CA PRO A 62 -23.55 5.51 -2.02
C PRO A 62 -23.25 6.90 -2.62
N ILE A 63 -21.99 7.32 -2.56
CA ILE A 63 -21.55 8.62 -3.09
C ILE A 63 -21.29 8.49 -4.59
N GLN A 64 -20.72 7.36 -5.03
CA GLN A 64 -20.51 7.08 -6.45
C GLN A 64 -21.82 7.03 -7.23
N GLU A 65 -22.89 6.42 -6.68
CA GLU A 65 -24.21 6.39 -7.31
C GLU A 65 -24.80 7.80 -7.50
N GLN A 66 -24.54 8.72 -6.56
CA GLN A 66 -24.95 10.12 -6.68
C GLN A 66 -24.17 10.83 -7.78
N ILE A 67 -22.85 10.64 -7.84
CA ILE A 67 -22.00 11.20 -8.90
C ILE A 67 -22.44 10.67 -10.27
N ASP A 68 -22.70 9.38 -10.40
CA ASP A 68 -23.10 8.75 -11.66
C ASP A 68 -24.45 9.32 -12.13
N THR A 69 -25.41 9.46 -11.22
CA THR A 69 -26.73 10.07 -11.50
C THR A 69 -26.60 11.54 -11.93
N LEU A 70 -25.78 12.32 -11.23
CA LEU A 70 -25.52 13.72 -11.56
C LEU A 70 -24.78 13.86 -12.90
N SER A 71 -23.82 12.97 -13.18
CA SER A 71 -23.08 12.97 -14.44
C SER A 71 -24.01 12.69 -15.63
N GLU A 72 -24.90 11.71 -15.51
CA GLU A 72 -25.92 11.46 -16.53
C GLU A 72 -26.86 12.66 -16.71
N LYS A 73 -27.23 13.34 -15.61
CA LYS A 73 -28.04 14.56 -15.68
C LYS A 73 -27.31 15.71 -16.40
N ALA A 74 -26.02 15.91 -16.12
CA ALA A 74 -25.19 16.93 -16.75
C ALA A 74 -25.00 16.71 -18.26
N GLU A 75 -24.92 15.46 -18.70
CA GLU A 75 -24.81 15.09 -20.12
C GLU A 75 -26.10 15.32 -20.90
N ASN A 76 -27.25 15.26 -20.23
CA ASN A 76 -28.58 15.35 -20.86
C ASN A 76 -29.26 16.73 -20.75
N THR A 77 -28.64 17.70 -20.07
CA THR A 77 -29.19 19.06 -19.99
C THR A 77 -28.55 19.99 -21.05
N ASP A 78 -29.39 20.75 -21.74
CA ASP A 78 -28.97 21.84 -22.64
C ASP A 78 -28.79 23.16 -21.88
N ASP A 79 -29.20 23.22 -20.61
CA ASP A 79 -29.06 24.39 -19.75
C ASP A 79 -27.62 24.45 -19.19
N ILE A 80 -26.90 25.50 -19.58
CA ILE A 80 -25.50 25.69 -19.19
C ILE A 80 -25.37 25.98 -17.70
N ASP A 81 -26.30 26.75 -17.12
CA ASP A 81 -26.25 27.15 -15.73
C ASP A 81 -26.57 25.93 -14.84
N GLU A 82 -27.57 25.13 -15.21
CA GLU A 82 -27.87 23.86 -14.51
C GLU A 82 -26.68 22.89 -14.59
N ARG A 83 -26.03 22.78 -15.75
CA ARG A 83 -24.87 21.91 -15.91
C ARG A 83 -23.70 22.36 -15.04
N GLU A 84 -23.46 23.67 -14.92
CA GLU A 84 -22.43 24.21 -14.04
C GLU A 84 -22.70 23.86 -12.57
N ASP A 85 -23.94 24.06 -12.10
CA ASP A 85 -24.35 23.70 -10.74
C ASP A 85 -24.16 22.21 -10.45
N ILE A 86 -24.49 21.35 -11.41
CA ILE A 86 -24.28 19.88 -11.28
C ILE A 86 -22.80 19.54 -11.13
N TYR A 87 -21.92 20.13 -11.93
CA TYR A 87 -20.48 19.86 -11.81
C TYR A 87 -19.89 20.34 -10.48
N GLN A 88 -20.36 21.48 -9.96
CA GLN A 88 -19.95 21.93 -8.63
C GLN A 88 -20.35 20.94 -7.52
N GLU A 89 -21.51 20.30 -7.65
CA GLU A 89 -21.95 19.27 -6.71
C GLU A 89 -21.15 17.97 -6.87
N ILE A 90 -20.84 17.56 -8.11
CA ILE A 90 -19.95 16.42 -8.37
C ILE A 90 -18.57 16.64 -7.74
N ASP A 91 -18.02 17.85 -7.81
CA ASP A 91 -16.74 18.17 -7.17
C ASP A 91 -16.78 18.00 -5.65
N ARG A 92 -17.87 18.45 -4.99
CA ARG A 92 -18.06 18.21 -3.55
C ARG A 92 -18.16 16.72 -3.22
N LEU A 93 -18.92 15.96 -4.01
CA LEU A 93 -19.06 14.52 -3.82
C LEU A 93 -17.74 13.77 -4.07
N ASN A 94 -16.88 14.27 -4.96
CA ASN A 94 -15.54 13.72 -5.15
C ASN A 94 -14.65 13.91 -3.90
N ASP A 95 -14.75 15.05 -3.23
CA ASP A 95 -14.09 15.28 -1.93
C ASP A 95 -14.64 14.33 -0.86
N ASP A 96 -15.96 14.10 -0.84
CA ASP A 96 -16.58 13.15 0.09
C ASP A 96 -16.16 11.69 -0.20
N ILE A 97 -16.02 11.29 -1.48
CA ILE A 97 -15.45 10.00 -1.86
C ILE A 97 -14.02 9.86 -1.37
N TYR A 98 -13.23 10.93 -1.48
CA TYR A 98 -11.85 10.92 -1.02
C TYR A 98 -11.79 10.72 0.49
N ALA A 99 -12.57 11.46 1.26
CA ALA A 99 -12.65 11.32 2.72
C ALA A 99 -13.11 9.92 3.14
N ALA A 100 -14.18 9.39 2.53
CA ALA A 100 -14.66 8.03 2.80
C ALA A 100 -13.59 6.96 2.46
N THR A 101 -12.79 7.20 1.42
CA THR A 101 -11.67 6.31 1.08
C THR A 101 -10.57 6.38 2.14
N GLU A 102 -10.19 7.58 2.58
CA GLU A 102 -9.17 7.80 3.60
C GLU A 102 -9.56 7.16 4.96
N ASP A 103 -10.83 7.25 5.33
CA ASP A 103 -11.36 6.60 6.54
C ASP A 103 -11.19 5.08 6.48
N VAL A 104 -11.56 4.45 5.36
CA VAL A 104 -11.38 3.00 5.17
C VAL A 104 -9.90 2.63 5.13
N LEU A 105 -9.06 3.40 4.43
CA LEU A 105 -7.61 3.14 4.39
C LEU A 105 -7.00 3.19 5.80
N THR A 106 -7.42 4.15 6.62
CA THR A 106 -7.00 4.27 8.02
C THR A 106 -7.48 3.09 8.85
N GLU A 107 -8.72 2.63 8.65
CA GLU A 107 -9.27 1.45 9.33
C GLU A 107 -8.48 0.18 9.01
N ILE A 108 -8.23 -0.08 7.71
CA ILE A 108 -7.56 -1.32 7.28
C ILE A 108 -6.04 -1.27 7.42
N LEU A 109 -5.45 -0.09 7.66
CA LEU A 109 -4.00 0.10 7.68
C LEU A 109 -3.27 -0.96 8.53
N PRO A 110 -3.69 -1.26 9.78
CA PRO A 110 -2.94 -2.19 10.61
C PRO A 110 -2.89 -3.61 10.01
N GLU A 111 -4.02 -4.10 9.51
CA GLU A 111 -4.12 -5.42 8.88
C GLU A 111 -3.38 -5.44 7.53
N ALA A 112 -3.53 -4.38 6.72
CA ALA A 112 -2.86 -4.25 5.43
C ALA A 112 -1.32 -4.25 5.56
N PHE A 113 -0.79 -3.56 6.56
CA PHE A 113 0.65 -3.56 6.85
C PHE A 113 1.12 -4.93 7.34
N ALA A 114 0.31 -5.61 8.16
CA ALA A 114 0.60 -6.97 8.61
C ALA A 114 0.62 -7.96 7.43
N VAL A 115 -0.28 -7.80 6.45
CA VAL A 115 -0.29 -8.62 5.22
C VAL A 115 1.00 -8.46 4.41
N VAL A 116 1.48 -7.22 4.21
CA VAL A 116 2.75 -6.98 3.50
C VAL A 116 3.94 -7.55 4.27
N LYS A 117 3.96 -7.37 5.60
CA LYS A 117 5.02 -7.93 6.47
C LYS A 117 5.03 -9.46 6.44
N GLU A 118 3.87 -10.10 6.52
CA GLU A 118 3.72 -11.56 6.41
C GLU A 118 4.13 -12.07 5.02
N THR A 119 3.80 -11.32 3.97
CA THR A 119 4.26 -11.65 2.60
C THR A 119 5.78 -11.63 2.51
N ALA A 120 6.41 -10.57 3.03
CA ALA A 120 7.87 -10.47 3.09
C ALA A 120 8.48 -11.65 3.87
N LYS A 121 7.89 -12.00 5.02
CA LYS A 121 8.30 -13.15 5.83
C LYS A 121 8.18 -14.49 5.08
N ARG A 122 7.13 -14.68 4.28
CA ARG A 122 6.97 -15.89 3.46
C ARG A 122 8.04 -16.01 2.39
N TYR A 123 8.41 -14.92 1.73
CA TYR A 123 9.50 -14.92 0.76
C TYR A 123 10.86 -15.20 1.41
N VAL A 124 11.09 -14.80 2.66
CA VAL A 124 12.31 -15.17 3.41
C VAL A 124 12.33 -16.66 3.71
N ASN A 125 11.20 -17.22 4.16
CA ASN A 125 11.15 -18.58 4.68
C ASN A 125 10.95 -19.66 3.61
N ASN A 126 10.63 -19.29 2.37
CA ASN A 126 10.34 -20.22 1.28
C ASN A 126 11.09 -19.79 0.02
N THR A 127 11.78 -20.73 -0.62
CA THR A 127 12.40 -20.48 -1.94
C THR A 127 11.36 -20.36 -3.05
N GLU A 128 10.21 -21.01 -2.87
CA GLU A 128 9.08 -21.03 -3.78
C GLU A 128 7.77 -20.96 -2.98
N ILE A 129 6.85 -20.12 -3.42
CA ILE A 129 5.51 -19.93 -2.85
C ILE A 129 4.51 -20.40 -3.90
N GLU A 130 3.82 -21.51 -3.63
CA GLU A 130 2.79 -22.05 -4.53
C GLU A 130 1.40 -21.50 -4.18
N VAL A 131 0.66 -21.06 -5.20
CA VAL A 131 -0.73 -20.58 -5.10
C VAL A 131 -1.56 -21.14 -6.24
N LYS A 132 -2.88 -21.15 -6.10
CA LYS A 132 -3.77 -21.45 -7.23
C LYS A 132 -3.58 -20.41 -8.34
N ALA A 133 -3.35 -20.80 -9.59
CA ALA A 133 -3.17 -19.82 -10.66
C ALA A 133 -4.47 -19.06 -10.96
N ASN A 134 -4.41 -17.72 -10.93
CA ASN A 134 -5.47 -16.82 -11.37
C ASN A 134 -5.10 -16.14 -12.71
N ALA A 135 -5.97 -15.27 -13.23
CA ALA A 135 -5.72 -14.59 -14.51
C ALA A 135 -4.47 -13.70 -14.48
N PHE A 136 -4.20 -13.03 -13.36
CA PHE A 136 -3.05 -12.16 -13.17
C PHE A 136 -1.74 -12.96 -13.15
N ASP A 137 -1.71 -14.09 -12.44
CA ASP A 137 -0.55 -15.01 -12.43
C ASP A 137 -0.18 -15.46 -13.86
N ARG A 138 -1.21 -15.73 -14.68
CA ARG A 138 -1.02 -16.13 -16.08
C ARG A 138 -0.46 -15.02 -16.94
N GLU A 139 -0.92 -13.79 -16.75
CA GLU A 139 -0.41 -12.61 -17.44
C GLU A 139 1.06 -12.35 -17.10
N ILE A 140 1.40 -12.27 -15.82
CA ILE A 140 2.75 -11.93 -15.38
C ILE A 140 3.77 -13.03 -15.70
N SER A 141 3.37 -14.31 -15.68
CA SER A 141 4.26 -15.44 -16.02
C SER A 141 4.83 -15.38 -17.43
N GLY A 142 4.20 -14.62 -18.34
CA GLY A 142 4.70 -14.40 -19.70
C GLY A 142 5.85 -13.39 -19.77
N SER A 143 6.05 -12.57 -18.74
CA SER A 143 7.03 -11.47 -18.75
C SER A 143 7.98 -11.45 -17.54
N LYS A 144 7.61 -12.10 -16.43
CA LYS A 144 8.36 -12.12 -15.18
C LYS A 144 8.93 -13.51 -14.91
N ASP A 145 10.22 -13.58 -14.65
CA ASP A 145 10.97 -14.82 -14.44
C ASP A 145 10.71 -15.47 -13.06
N TYR A 146 10.26 -14.69 -12.09
CA TYR A 146 9.88 -15.15 -10.75
C TYR A 146 8.51 -15.82 -10.67
N VAL A 147 7.73 -15.89 -11.75
CA VAL A 147 6.43 -16.58 -11.76
C VAL A 147 6.41 -17.65 -12.83
N LYS A 148 6.17 -18.90 -12.41
CA LYS A 148 6.04 -20.04 -13.32
C LYS A 148 4.68 -20.69 -13.13
N LEU A 149 4.03 -21.01 -14.23
CA LEU A 149 2.79 -21.79 -14.20
C LEU A 149 3.12 -23.28 -14.16
N ASN A 150 2.39 -24.00 -13.32
CA ASN A 150 2.37 -25.46 -13.27
C ASN A 150 0.90 -25.92 -13.32
N ASP A 151 0.36 -26.04 -14.53
CA ASP A 151 -1.05 -26.35 -14.81
C ASP A 151 -2.06 -25.40 -14.12
N GLU A 152 -2.59 -25.84 -12.97
CA GLU A 152 -3.57 -25.13 -12.16
C GLU A 152 -2.96 -24.26 -11.05
N THR A 153 -1.64 -24.34 -10.83
CA THR A 153 -0.93 -23.55 -9.83
C THR A 153 0.05 -22.56 -10.48
N ALA A 154 0.39 -21.53 -9.71
CA ALA A 154 1.47 -20.60 -10.00
C ALA A 154 2.49 -20.67 -8.87
N VAL A 155 3.76 -20.80 -9.25
CA VAL A 155 4.89 -20.89 -8.34
C VAL A 155 5.67 -19.59 -8.41
N TRP A 156 5.75 -18.90 -7.28
CA TRP A 156 6.44 -17.62 -7.11
C TRP A 156 7.80 -17.86 -6.45
N SER A 157 8.89 -17.48 -7.13
CA SER A 157 10.24 -17.64 -6.60
C SER A 157 10.62 -16.48 -5.68
N ASN A 158 11.39 -16.78 -4.62
CA ASN A 158 11.96 -15.73 -3.77
C ASN A 158 13.24 -15.09 -4.32
N SER A 159 13.64 -15.44 -5.54
CA SER A 159 14.83 -14.87 -6.18
C SER A 159 14.56 -14.51 -7.65
N TRP A 160 15.06 -13.34 -8.07
CA TRP A 160 14.86 -12.80 -9.41
C TRP A 160 15.94 -11.81 -9.82
N ASP A 161 15.94 -11.41 -11.10
CA ASP A 161 16.77 -10.31 -11.57
C ASP A 161 16.13 -8.94 -11.23
N ALA A 162 16.87 -8.09 -10.52
CA ALA A 162 16.52 -6.70 -10.30
C ALA A 162 17.52 -5.79 -11.00
N ALA A 163 17.19 -5.41 -12.24
CA ALA A 163 18.00 -4.53 -13.09
C ALA A 163 19.42 -5.05 -13.35
N GLY A 164 19.53 -6.33 -13.73
CA GLY A 164 20.78 -7.01 -14.08
C GLY A 164 21.54 -7.58 -12.88
N LYS A 165 20.90 -7.66 -11.71
CA LYS A 165 21.46 -8.25 -10.50
C LYS A 165 20.54 -9.33 -9.95
N PRO A 166 21.03 -10.57 -9.77
CA PRO A 166 20.27 -11.58 -9.06
C PRO A 166 20.12 -11.15 -7.60
N ILE A 167 18.89 -11.14 -7.13
CA ILE A 167 18.55 -10.86 -5.75
C ILE A 167 17.77 -12.04 -5.17
N THR A 168 17.97 -12.32 -3.90
CA THR A 168 17.15 -13.24 -3.12
C THR A 168 16.49 -12.41 -2.03
N TRP A 169 15.19 -12.56 -1.86
CA TRP A 169 14.44 -11.86 -0.83
C TRP A 169 14.82 -12.39 0.56
N ASP A 170 15.45 -11.54 1.36
CA ASP A 170 15.91 -11.86 2.71
C ASP A 170 15.59 -10.71 3.69
N MET A 171 14.38 -10.17 3.59
CA MET A 171 13.97 -8.99 4.36
C MET A 171 12.58 -9.19 4.99
N VAL A 172 12.46 -8.81 6.26
CA VAL A 172 11.18 -8.70 6.99
C VAL A 172 11.15 -7.33 7.67
N HIS A 173 10.01 -6.65 7.64
CA HIS A 173 9.88 -5.32 8.22
C HIS A 173 10.11 -5.31 9.73
N TYR A 174 10.95 -4.40 10.21
CA TYR A 174 11.10 -4.08 11.63
C TYR A 174 10.03 -3.10 12.12
N ASP A 175 9.80 -3.03 13.44
CA ASP A 175 8.84 -2.10 14.04
C ASP A 175 9.12 -0.64 13.68
N VAL A 176 10.40 -0.23 13.60
CA VAL A 176 10.79 1.12 13.15
C VAL A 176 10.41 1.41 11.69
N GLN A 177 10.35 0.38 10.86
CA GLN A 177 9.92 0.49 9.47
C GLN A 177 8.39 0.58 9.39
N LEU A 178 7.65 -0.09 10.26
CA LEU A 178 6.20 0.11 10.39
C LEU A 178 5.89 1.57 10.76
N ILE A 179 6.64 2.16 11.71
CA ILE A 179 6.51 3.58 12.07
C ILE A 179 6.73 4.47 10.84
N GLY A 180 7.80 4.23 10.07
CA GLY A 180 8.09 4.99 8.85
C GLY A 180 6.99 4.88 7.80
N GLY A 181 6.43 3.69 7.60
CA GLY A 181 5.31 3.45 6.68
C GLY A 181 4.04 4.19 7.11
N ILE A 182 3.70 4.15 8.40
CA ILE A 182 2.52 4.85 8.96
C ILE A 182 2.70 6.36 8.82
N ALA A 183 3.89 6.89 9.14
CA ALA A 183 4.18 8.30 8.98
C ALA A 183 4.00 8.77 7.52
N MET A 184 4.48 7.98 6.54
CA MET A 184 4.31 8.29 5.12
C MET A 184 2.85 8.24 4.67
N HIS A 185 2.06 7.27 5.14
CA HIS A 185 0.63 7.23 4.84
C HIS A 185 -0.11 8.45 5.42
N GLN A 186 0.28 8.92 6.60
CA GLN A 186 -0.24 10.15 7.22
C GLN A 186 0.24 11.45 6.55
N GLY A 187 0.86 11.38 5.36
CA GLY A 187 1.37 12.55 4.63
C GLY A 187 2.58 13.22 5.28
N LYS A 188 3.28 12.54 6.21
CA LYS A 188 4.48 13.07 6.87
C LYS A 188 5.76 12.59 6.20
N ILE A 189 6.84 13.33 6.42
CA ILE A 189 8.20 12.92 6.02
C ILE A 189 8.75 11.96 7.07
N ALA A 190 9.06 10.73 6.66
CA ALA A 190 9.76 9.76 7.50
C ALA A 190 11.29 9.90 7.34
N GLU A 191 11.95 10.58 8.30
CA GLU A 191 13.41 10.66 8.32
C GLU A 191 14.00 9.33 8.82
N MET A 192 14.72 8.63 7.94
CA MET A 192 15.35 7.34 8.25
C MET A 192 16.81 7.35 7.80
N GLN A 193 17.70 6.88 8.68
CA GLN A 193 19.13 6.80 8.39
C GLN A 193 19.43 5.85 7.21
N THR A 194 20.61 5.98 6.63
CA THR A 194 21.07 5.04 5.59
C THR A 194 21.26 3.66 6.22
N GLY A 195 20.70 2.63 5.59
CA GLY A 195 20.68 1.27 6.12
C GLY A 195 19.36 0.85 6.76
N GLU A 196 18.47 1.79 7.11
CA GLU A 196 17.17 1.50 7.75
C GLU A 196 16.11 0.90 6.79
N GLY A 197 16.49 0.55 5.56
CA GLY A 197 15.60 -0.12 4.61
C GLY A 197 14.49 0.76 4.01
N LYS A 198 14.78 2.04 3.69
CA LYS A 198 13.81 2.99 3.09
C LYS A 198 13.01 2.43 1.92
N THR A 199 13.64 1.67 1.01
CA THR A 199 12.97 1.05 -0.14
C THR A 199 11.93 0.02 0.31
N LEU A 200 12.26 -0.81 1.31
CA LEU A 200 11.33 -1.79 1.89
C LEU A 200 10.19 -1.10 2.64
N VAL A 201 10.48 0.00 3.35
CA VAL A 201 9.46 0.77 4.09
C VAL A 201 8.40 1.32 3.15
N ALA A 202 8.80 1.80 1.97
CA ALA A 202 7.88 2.37 0.99
C ALA A 202 6.82 1.36 0.49
N THR A 203 7.08 0.04 0.56
CA THR A 203 6.09 -0.96 0.13
C THR A 203 4.81 -0.94 0.97
N LEU A 204 4.91 -0.58 2.25
CA LEU A 204 3.77 -0.55 3.17
C LEU A 204 2.71 0.50 2.76
N PRO A 205 3.02 1.81 2.72
CA PRO A 205 2.05 2.81 2.30
C PRO A 205 1.72 2.72 0.82
N MET A 206 2.64 2.27 -0.04
CA MET A 206 2.34 2.10 -1.46
C MET A 206 1.29 1.01 -1.67
N TYR A 207 1.43 -0.14 -0.99
CA TYR A 207 0.45 -1.22 -1.05
C TYR A 207 -0.92 -0.71 -0.59
N LEU A 208 -0.99 -0.10 0.60
CA LEU A 208 -2.24 0.41 1.18
C LEU A 208 -2.94 1.41 0.26
N ASN A 209 -2.23 2.46 -0.17
CA ASN A 209 -2.84 3.52 -0.99
C ASN A 209 -3.19 3.04 -2.41
N ALA A 210 -2.48 2.05 -2.95
CA ALA A 210 -2.81 1.46 -4.25
C ALA A 210 -4.17 0.74 -4.25
N LEU A 211 -4.67 0.31 -3.09
CA LEU A 211 -5.98 -0.35 -2.95
C LEU A 211 -7.15 0.58 -3.34
N ALA A 212 -6.97 1.90 -3.28
CA ALA A 212 -7.97 2.87 -3.73
C ALA A 212 -8.18 2.87 -5.26
N GLY A 213 -7.28 2.25 -6.02
CA GLY A 213 -7.37 2.15 -7.49
C GLY A 213 -7.10 3.46 -8.23
N LYS A 214 -6.46 4.44 -7.56
CA LYS A 214 -6.10 5.75 -8.13
C LYS A 214 -4.63 5.86 -8.56
N GLY A 215 -3.85 4.79 -8.35
CA GLY A 215 -2.40 4.76 -8.62
C GLY A 215 -1.57 5.38 -7.49
N VAL A 216 -0.29 4.97 -7.41
CA VAL A 216 0.69 5.52 -6.48
C VAL A 216 1.98 5.78 -7.24
N HIS A 217 2.53 6.98 -7.12
CA HIS A 217 3.78 7.36 -7.79
C HIS A 217 4.95 7.37 -6.81
N LEU A 218 5.90 6.45 -7.01
CA LEU A 218 7.19 6.47 -6.31
C LEU A 218 8.21 7.26 -7.13
N VAL A 219 8.66 8.40 -6.59
CA VAL A 219 9.65 9.26 -7.25
C VAL A 219 11.03 8.99 -6.68
N THR A 220 12.01 8.77 -7.57
CA THR A 220 13.42 8.61 -7.20
C THR A 220 14.27 9.67 -7.88
N VAL A 221 15.54 9.78 -7.48
CA VAL A 221 16.46 10.80 -8.02
C VAL A 221 16.98 10.50 -9.43
N ASN A 222 16.80 9.28 -9.95
CA ASN A 222 17.20 8.91 -11.31
C ASN A 222 16.54 7.60 -11.80
N ASP A 223 16.56 7.40 -13.12
CA ASP A 223 15.96 6.23 -13.79
C ASP A 223 16.54 4.89 -13.34
N TYR A 224 17.82 4.84 -12.97
CA TYR A 224 18.44 3.59 -12.52
C TYR A 224 17.81 3.13 -11.19
N LEU A 225 17.64 4.03 -10.23
CA LEU A 225 16.98 3.73 -8.95
C LEU A 225 15.51 3.39 -9.17
N ALA A 226 14.81 4.12 -10.04
CA ALA A 226 13.43 3.81 -10.39
C ALA A 226 13.29 2.38 -10.95
N LYS A 227 14.11 2.00 -11.93
CA LYS A 227 14.09 0.66 -12.54
C LYS A 227 14.48 -0.44 -11.55
N ARG A 228 15.54 -0.21 -10.77
CA ARG A 228 16.01 -1.18 -9.76
C ARG A 228 14.95 -1.40 -8.69
N ASP A 229 14.40 -0.33 -8.11
CA ASP A 229 13.48 -0.43 -6.98
C ASP A 229 12.11 -0.96 -7.41
N SER A 230 11.65 -0.60 -8.63
CA SER A 230 10.49 -1.20 -9.27
C SER A 230 10.68 -2.71 -9.46
N ALA A 231 11.77 -3.15 -10.10
CA ALA A 231 12.02 -4.58 -10.31
C ALA A 231 12.24 -5.35 -9.01
N TRP A 232 12.90 -4.74 -8.03
CA TRP A 232 13.16 -5.36 -6.73
C TRP A 232 11.88 -5.50 -5.91
N MET A 233 11.04 -4.48 -5.80
CA MET A 233 9.85 -4.55 -4.94
C MET A 233 8.63 -5.15 -5.64
N ALA A 234 8.63 -5.28 -6.97
CA ALA A 234 7.49 -5.74 -7.77
C ALA A 234 6.82 -7.03 -7.23
N PRO A 235 7.54 -8.10 -6.86
CA PRO A 235 6.89 -9.32 -6.38
C PRO A 235 6.08 -9.16 -5.10
N ILE A 236 6.40 -8.17 -4.26
CA ILE A 236 5.60 -7.87 -3.06
C ILE A 236 4.22 -7.31 -3.44
N PHE A 237 4.12 -6.54 -4.53
CA PHE A 237 2.86 -5.97 -5.00
C PHE A 237 2.11 -6.93 -5.92
N GLU A 238 2.82 -7.53 -6.87
CA GLU A 238 2.26 -8.42 -7.88
C GLU A 238 1.72 -9.71 -7.27
N PHE A 239 2.33 -10.25 -6.21
CA PHE A 239 1.77 -11.39 -5.48
C PHE A 239 0.35 -11.12 -4.95
N HIS A 240 0.04 -9.86 -4.69
CA HIS A 240 -1.27 -9.36 -4.26
C HIS A 240 -2.17 -8.89 -5.41
N GLY A 241 -1.77 -9.12 -6.67
CA GLY A 241 -2.54 -8.70 -7.84
C GLY A 241 -2.52 -7.19 -8.08
N LEU A 242 -1.45 -6.50 -7.66
CA LEU A 242 -1.18 -5.11 -8.00
C LEU A 242 -0.11 -5.06 -9.10
N SER A 243 -0.38 -4.32 -10.18
CA SER A 243 0.58 -4.08 -11.25
C SER A 243 1.60 -3.02 -10.87
N VAL A 244 2.85 -3.18 -11.31
CA VAL A 244 3.99 -2.25 -11.10
C VAL A 244 4.62 -1.86 -12.42
#